data_AF-A0AAV9ZT35-F1
#
_entry.id   AF-A0AAV9ZT35-F1
#
_cell.length_a   1.000
_cell.length_b   1.000
_cell.length_c   1.000
_cell.angle_alpha   90.00
_cell.angle_beta   90.00
_cell.angle_gamma   90.00
#
_symmetry.space_group_name_H-M   'P 1'
#
loop_
_entity.id
_entity.type
_entity.pdbx_description
1 polymer ?
#
loop_
_entity_poly.entity_id
_entity_poly.type
_entity_poly.pdbx_seq_one_letter_code
_entity_poly.pdbx_strand_id
1 'polypeptide(L)'
;ICITEPFIYSGHRFTMATPSWVSFYARGTGRPRSLILVNKNIKSDSYRQAKVDSRNVTSLIFKFPQVSLQICSIYNEPGTNEHYDELSRHL
;
A
#
# COMPACT_ATOMS: atom_id res chain seq x y z
N ILE A 1 8.89 -2.12 -0.79
CA ILE A 1 9.02 -1.92 0.68
C ILE A 1 7.64 -1.61 1.24
N CYS A 2 7.24 -2.25 2.33
CA CYS A 2 6.00 -1.96 3.04
C CYS A 2 6.34 -1.13 4.28
N ILE A 3 5.62 -0.02 4.48
CA ILE A 3 5.79 0.87 5.64
C ILE A 3 4.44 1.03 6.33
N THR A 4 4.41 0.80 7.64
CA THR A 4 3.28 1.09 8.52
C THR A 4 3.52 2.41 9.26
N GLU A 5 2.43 3.11 9.56
CA GLU A 5 2.44 4.40 10.23
C GLU A 5 3.41 5.41 9.60
N PRO A 6 3.30 5.73 8.30
CA PRO A 6 4.23 6.64 7.65
C PRO A 6 4.07 8.10 8.12
N PHE A 7 3.05 8.40 8.94
CA PHE A 7 2.71 9.74 9.47
C PHE A 7 2.73 10.87 8.44
N ILE A 8 2.33 10.58 7.20
CA ILE A 8 2.25 11.58 6.15
C ILE A 8 0.92 12.30 6.22
N TYR A 9 1.00 13.61 6.46
CA TYR A 9 -0.15 14.50 6.48
C TYR A 9 -0.76 14.64 5.07
N SER A 10 -2.08 14.87 5.01
CA SER A 10 -2.79 15.06 3.74
C SER A 10 -2.15 16.19 2.93
N GLY A 11 -1.85 15.94 1.65
CA GLY A 11 -1.20 16.92 0.77
C GLY A 11 0.32 16.90 0.80
N HIS A 12 0.94 16.15 1.72
CA HIS A 12 2.38 15.94 1.74
C HIS A 12 2.77 14.64 1.03
N ARG A 13 3.93 14.64 0.39
CA ARG A 13 4.57 13.45 -0.18
C ARG A 13 5.86 13.21 0.59
N PHE A 14 6.33 11.95 0.66
CA PHE A 14 7.70 11.68 1.11
C PHE A 14 8.67 12.63 0.40
N THR A 15 9.57 13.25 1.18
CA THR A 15 10.57 14.19 0.67
C THR A 15 11.59 13.48 -0.22
N MET A 16 12.42 14.27 -0.92
CA MET A 16 13.39 13.88 -1.96
C MET A 16 14.38 12.75 -1.62
N ALA A 17 14.36 12.16 -0.42
CA ALA A 17 15.15 10.98 -0.06
C ALA A 17 14.64 9.68 -0.73
N THR A 18 13.56 9.73 -1.50
CA THR A 18 12.97 8.58 -2.21
C THR A 18 12.89 8.76 -3.74
N PRO A 19 13.89 9.36 -4.42
CA PRO A 19 13.75 9.72 -5.84
C PRO A 19 13.63 8.49 -6.74
N SER A 20 14.10 7.32 -6.30
CA SER A 20 14.02 6.05 -7.01
C SER A 20 12.77 5.23 -6.67
N TRP A 21 11.80 5.79 -5.94
CA TRP A 21 10.62 5.06 -5.48
C TRP A 21 9.31 5.76 -5.89
N VAL A 22 8.30 4.95 -6.18
CA VAL A 22 6.89 5.35 -6.38
C VAL A 22 6.12 4.96 -5.13
N SER A 23 5.36 5.92 -4.58
CA SER A 23 4.61 5.75 -3.34
C SER A 23 3.14 5.42 -3.60
N PHE A 24 2.65 4.35 -2.97
CA PHE A 24 1.24 3.94 -2.97
C PHE A 24 0.69 4.00 -1.55
N TYR A 25 -0.32 4.85 -1.34
CA TYR A 25 -0.98 5.03 -0.06
C TYR A 25 -2.29 4.27 0.00
N ALA A 26 -2.71 3.90 1.21
CA ALA A 26 -4.02 3.33 1.47
C ALA A 26 -5.15 4.21 0.91
N ARG A 27 -6.23 3.61 0.43
CA ARG A 27 -7.38 4.33 -0.11
C ARG A 27 -8.45 4.40 0.97
N GLY A 28 -8.83 5.58 1.43
CA GLY A 28 -9.87 5.71 2.45
C GLY A 28 -9.91 7.09 3.06
N THR A 29 -10.94 7.35 3.85
CA THR A 29 -11.08 8.62 4.57
C THR A 29 -10.12 8.70 5.76
N GLY A 30 -9.45 9.83 5.93
CA GLY A 30 -8.52 10.08 7.02
C GLY A 30 -7.06 9.92 6.63
N ARG A 31 -6.18 9.78 7.63
CA ARG A 31 -4.73 9.67 7.41
C ARG A 31 -4.36 8.23 7.03
N PRO A 32 -3.63 8.00 5.92
CA PRO A 32 -3.20 6.66 5.55
C PRO A 32 -2.22 6.10 6.59
N ARG A 33 -2.48 4.88 7.05
CA ARG A 33 -1.65 4.17 8.04
C ARG A 33 -0.75 3.11 7.42
N SER A 34 -0.89 2.85 6.12
CA SER A 34 -0.04 1.94 5.36
C SER A 34 0.42 2.55 4.05
N LEU A 35 1.60 2.14 3.61
CA LEU A 35 2.25 2.56 2.38
C LEU A 35 2.99 1.37 1.75
N ILE A 36 3.00 1.32 0.42
CA ILE A 36 3.96 0.51 -0.34
C ILE A 36 4.82 1.43 -1.22
N LEU A 37 6.14 1.26 -1.12
CA LEU A 37 7.12 1.86 -2.04
C LEU A 37 7.54 0.84 -3.09
N VAL A 38 7.41 1.21 -4.36
CA VAL A 38 7.83 0.41 -5.52
C VAL A 38 9.02 1.08 -6.19
N ASN A 39 10.06 0.30 -6.53
CA ASN A 39 11.23 0.86 -7.19
C ASN A 39 10.86 1.33 -8.61
N LYS A 40 11.29 2.54 -9.01
CA LYS A 40 11.01 3.12 -10.33
C LYS A 40 11.58 2.31 -11.50
N ASN A 41 12.56 1.44 -11.26
CA ASN A 41 13.12 0.55 -12.27
C ASN A 41 12.16 -0.61 -12.63
N ILE A 42 11.11 -0.83 -11.82
CA ILE A 42 10.05 -1.77 -12.16
C ILE A 42 9.09 -1.09 -13.13
N LYS A 43 8.81 -1.75 -14.27
CA LYS A 43 7.91 -1.21 -15.29
C LYS A 43 6.54 -0.89 -14.70
N SER A 44 6.03 0.30 -14.95
CA SER A 44 4.79 0.80 -14.34
C SER A 44 3.53 0.03 -14.78
N ASP A 45 3.56 -0.64 -15.92
CA ASP A 45 2.49 -1.51 -16.44
C ASP A 45 2.44 -2.89 -15.75
N SER A 46 3.53 -3.27 -15.07
CA SER A 46 3.64 -4.56 -14.37
C SER A 46 2.97 -4.56 -13.00
N TYR A 47 2.47 -3.43 -12.51
CA TYR A 47 1.75 -3.38 -11.24
C TYR A 47 0.58 -2.40 -11.26
N ARG A 48 -0.42 -2.68 -10.43
CA ARG A 48 -1.55 -1.78 -10.20
C ARG A 48 -1.99 -1.84 -8.75
N GLN A 49 -2.52 -0.74 -8.24
CA GLN A 49 -3.14 -0.74 -6.93
C GLN A 49 -4.53 -1.40 -6.98
N ALA A 50 -4.76 -2.36 -6.08
CA ALA A 50 -6.08 -2.93 -5.88
C ALA A 50 -6.99 -1.93 -5.16
N LYS A 51 -8.30 -1.98 -5.44
CA LYS A 51 -9.29 -1.17 -4.75
C LYS A 51 -9.63 -1.85 -3.43
N VAL A 52 -9.09 -1.32 -2.35
CA VAL A 52 -9.47 -1.67 -0.97
C VAL A 52 -9.75 -0.35 -0.28
N ASP A 53 -11.02 -0.09 0.04
CA ASP A 53 -11.46 1.18 0.62
C ASP A 53 -11.25 1.19 2.14
N SER A 54 -9.98 1.10 2.54
CA SER A 54 -9.51 1.17 3.92
C SER A 54 -8.32 2.11 4.05
N ARG A 55 -8.32 2.97 5.07
CA ARG A 55 -7.17 3.84 5.37
C ARG A 55 -5.97 3.06 5.95
N ASN A 56 -6.17 1.79 6.30
CA ASN A 56 -5.19 0.93 6.96
C ASN A 56 -4.60 -0.15 6.06
N VAL A 57 -5.12 -0.29 4.83
CA VAL A 57 -4.68 -1.31 3.88
C VAL A 57 -4.22 -0.66 2.58
N THR A 58 -3.00 -0.98 2.17
CA THR A 58 -2.48 -0.68 0.84
C THR A 58 -2.24 -1.99 0.12
N SER A 59 -2.90 -2.21 -1.01
CA SER A 59 -2.73 -3.43 -1.79
C SER A 59 -2.27 -3.14 -3.22
N LEU A 60 -1.24 -3.85 -3.68
CA LEU A 60 -0.70 -3.81 -5.03
C LEU A 60 -0.74 -5.21 -5.65
N ILE A 61 -1.15 -5.29 -6.91
CA ILE A 61 -1.10 -6.51 -7.71
C ILE A 61 0.00 -6.33 -8.75
N PHE A 62 1.03 -7.17 -8.66
CA PHE A 62 2.08 -7.32 -9.65
C PHE A 62 1.69 -8.42 -10.65
N LYS A 63 1.84 -8.13 -11.93
CA LYS A 63 1.61 -9.06 -13.03
C LYS A 63 2.96 -9.50 -13.59
N PHE A 64 3.22 -10.79 -13.53
CA PHE A 64 4.31 -11.45 -14.23
C PHE A 64 3.71 -12.32 -15.35
N PRO A 65 4.51 -12.77 -16.35
CA PRO A 65 3.98 -13.50 -17.50
C PRO A 65 3.14 -14.74 -17.15
N GLN A 66 3.43 -15.39 -16.03
CA GLN A 66 2.82 -16.66 -15.65
C GLN A 66 2.09 -16.61 -14.31
N VAL A 67 2.32 -15.56 -13.51
CA VAL A 67 1.77 -15.47 -12.14
C VAL A 67 1.37 -14.05 -11.84
N SER A 68 0.41 -13.88 -10.93
CA SER A 68 0.14 -12.61 -10.29
C SER A 68 0.52 -12.69 -8.82
N LEU A 69 1.20 -11.67 -8.32
CA LEU A 69 1.54 -11.53 -6.91
C LEU A 69 0.76 -10.34 -6.33
N GLN A 70 -0.08 -10.60 -5.34
CA GLN A 70 -0.72 -9.54 -4.58
C GLN A 70 0.04 -9.29 -3.28
N ILE A 71 0.47 -8.05 -3.09
CA ILE A 71 1.15 -7.59 -1.89
C ILE A 71 0.19 -6.68 -1.13
N CYS A 72 -0.09 -7.02 0.12
CA CYS A 72 -0.91 -6.24 1.02
C CYS A 72 -0.07 -5.75 2.20
N SER A 73 0.04 -4.43 2.34
CA SER A 73 0.57 -3.78 3.54
C SER A 73 -0.61 -3.40 4.41
N ILE A 74 -0.67 -3.95 5.62
CA ILE A 74 -1.78 -3.79 6.55
C ILE A 74 -1.23 -3.16 7.82
N TYR A 75 -1.91 -2.13 8.30
CA TYR A 75 -1.74 -1.65 9.66
C TYR A 75 -2.89 -2.21 10.52
N ASN A 76 -2.55 -3.02 11.51
CA ASN A 76 -3.47 -3.41 12.57
C ASN A 76 -3.19 -2.56 13.81
N GLU A 77 -4.24 -2.05 14.46
CA GLU A 77 -4.05 -1.36 15.74
C GLU A 77 -3.52 -2.36 16.78
N PRO A 78 -2.60 -1.94 17.68
CA PRO A 78 -2.04 -2.83 18.68
C PRO A 78 -3.13 -3.54 19.49
N GLY A 79 -3.06 -4.86 19.58
CA GLY A 79 -4.04 -5.69 20.29
C GLY A 79 -5.31 -6.03 19.50
N THR A 80 -5.38 -5.67 18.21
CA THR A 80 -6.50 -6.00 17.31
C THR A 80 -6.02 -6.70 16.05
N ASN A 81 -6.92 -7.45 15.39
CA ASN A 81 -6.71 -8.03 14.05
C ASN A 81 -7.75 -7.54 13.03
N GLU A 82 -8.46 -6.45 13.35
CA GLU A 82 -9.66 -6.02 12.61
C GLU A 82 -9.39 -5.75 11.12
N HIS A 83 -8.23 -5.19 10.77
CA HIS A 83 -7.93 -4.87 9.36
C HIS A 83 -7.37 -6.07 8.57
N TYR A 84 -6.88 -7.10 9.25
CA TYR A 84 -6.63 -8.38 8.61
C TYR A 84 -7.95 -9.05 8.18
N ASP A 85 -8.95 -9.05 9.07
CA ASP A 85 -10.27 -9.60 8.78
C ASP A 85 -11.02 -8.78 7.72
N GLU A 86 -10.77 -7.47 7.65
CA GLU A 86 -11.27 -6.62 6.57
C GLU A 86 -10.65 -7.02 5.22
N LEU A 87 -9.33 -7.24 5.17
CA LEU A 87 -8.66 -7.67 3.94
C LEU A 87 -9.13 -9.06 3.47
N SER A 88 -9.34 -10.01 4.38
CA SER A 88 -9.74 -11.37 4.02
C SER A 88 -11.12 -11.43 3.33
N ARG A 89 -11.99 -10.44 3.55
CA ARG A 89 -13.27 -10.32 2.82
C ARG A 89 -13.13 -9.77 1.39
N HIS A 90 -11.99 -9.16 1.06
CA HIS A 90 -11.72 -8.54 -0.24
C HIS A 90 -10.81 -9.37 -1.15
N LEU A 91 -10.26 -10.48 -0.63
CA LEU A 91 -9.44 -11.46 -1.35
C LEU A 91 -10.30 -12.67 -1.74
#